data_AF-R5J3M5-F1
#
_entry.id   AF-R5J3M5-F1
#
_cell.length_a   1.000
_cell.length_b   1.000
_cell.length_c   1.000
_cell.angle_alpha   90.00
_cell.angle_beta   90.00
_cell.angle_gamma   90.00
#
_symmetry.space_group_name_H-M   'P 1'
#
loop_
_entity.id
_entity.type
_entity.pdbx_description
1 polymer ?
#
loop_
_entity_poly.entity_id
_entity_poly.type
_entity_poly.pdbx_seq_one_letter_code
_entity_poly.pdbx_strand_id
1 'polypeptide(L)'
;MGRACGGLCASCQRMYDFQSERLNFEFEALRPKESWDKKLRRLMGYFEEDTQLRDILITGGDALMSQNKTLRTILEAVYRMAARKRKANLERPEGEKYAELQRVRLGSRLPAYLPMRINDELVEILREFKEKASAIGVKQFIIQTHFQTPLEVTPEARDAISKILSAGWLITNQLVYTVAASRRGHTTRLRQVLNSLGVVCYYTFSVKGFNENYAVFTPNSRSLQEQHEEKIYGQLTSEQAAELYTLLENGEDTATRIRRFMRKHHLPFLATDRSVLNLPAIGKSMTFNLIGITEDGKRILRFDHDGTRRHSPIIDKMGQIYIVENKSLAAYLRQLGKMGEDPEDYATIWTYTEGKTEPRFSLYEYPEFDFRITDKMSNLEIG
;
A
#
# COMPACT_ATOMS: atom_id res chain seq x y z
N MET A 1 3.37 16.01 -14.94
CA MET A 1 2.49 14.89 -14.56
C MET A 1 1.84 15.22 -13.23
N GLY A 2 0.52 15.40 -13.27
CA GLY A 2 -0.24 16.12 -12.23
C GLY A 2 -0.82 15.17 -11.19
N ARG A 3 -1.11 15.73 -10.02
CA ARG A 3 -1.75 15.12 -8.85
C ARG A 3 -3.21 14.72 -9.13
N ALA A 4 -3.49 14.12 -10.29
CA ALA A 4 -4.82 13.77 -10.74
C ALA A 4 -5.22 12.40 -10.19
N CYS A 5 -6.48 12.30 -9.78
CA CYS A 5 -7.15 11.07 -9.38
C CYS A 5 -8.43 10.95 -10.23
N GLY A 6 -8.85 9.72 -10.56
CA GLY A 6 -10.13 9.50 -11.25
C GLY A 6 -11.35 9.80 -10.38
N GLY A 7 -11.16 9.94 -9.07
CA GLY A 7 -12.15 10.39 -8.10
C GLY A 7 -11.48 10.81 -6.79
N LEU A 8 -12.14 11.66 -6.03
CA LEU A 8 -11.64 12.18 -4.76
C LEU A 8 -12.19 11.36 -3.60
N CYS A 9 -11.30 10.66 -2.87
CA CYS A 9 -11.71 9.86 -1.72
C CYS A 9 -11.91 10.75 -0.50
N ALA A 10 -13.04 10.61 0.20
CA ALA A 10 -13.32 11.36 1.44
C ALA A 10 -12.27 11.13 2.55
N SER A 11 -11.58 9.98 2.54
CA SER A 11 -10.51 9.61 3.47
C SER A 11 -9.10 9.83 2.90
N CYS A 12 -8.94 10.58 1.81
CA CYS A 12 -7.66 10.72 1.11
C CYS A 12 -6.60 11.41 1.99
N GLN A 13 -5.59 10.65 2.42
CA GLN A 13 -4.49 11.20 3.22
C GLN A 13 -3.58 12.15 2.43
N ARG A 14 -3.60 12.11 1.09
CA ARG A 14 -2.83 13.01 0.23
C ARG A 14 -3.50 14.36 0.00
N MET A 15 -4.79 14.49 0.33
CA MET A 15 -5.47 15.79 0.32
C MET A 15 -5.01 16.70 1.47
N TYR A 16 -4.35 16.15 2.50
CA TYR A 16 -3.86 16.91 3.64
C TYR A 16 -2.87 18.02 3.25
N ASP A 17 -2.03 17.83 2.23
CA ASP A 17 -1.14 18.90 1.76
C ASP A 17 -1.92 20.09 1.16
N PHE A 18 -3.14 19.89 0.64
CA PHE A 18 -4.05 20.99 0.25
C PHE A 18 -4.71 21.66 1.45
N GLN A 19 -5.00 20.90 2.50
CA GLN A 19 -5.70 21.39 3.70
C GLN A 19 -4.77 22.12 4.69
N SER A 20 -3.48 21.79 4.69
CA SER A 20 -2.45 22.44 5.51
C SER A 20 -1.85 23.70 4.88
N GLU A 21 -2.51 24.27 3.86
CA GLU A 21 -2.08 25.44 3.05
C GLU A 21 -0.72 25.30 2.35
N ARG A 22 -0.01 24.19 2.52
CA ARG A 22 1.22 23.85 1.80
C ARG A 22 0.99 23.73 0.29
N LEU A 23 -0.24 23.38 -0.12
CA LEU A 23 -0.76 23.49 -1.48
C LEU A 23 -1.98 24.42 -1.44
N ASN A 24 -1.71 25.70 -1.22
CA ASN A 24 -2.68 26.77 -1.42
C ASN A 24 -3.19 26.76 -2.89
N PHE A 25 -4.39 27.29 -3.12
CA PHE A 25 -4.92 27.56 -4.47
C PHE A 25 -4.15 28.67 -5.20
N GLU A 26 -2.91 28.98 -4.77
CA GLU A 26 -1.99 29.84 -5.50
C GLU A 26 -1.40 29.04 -6.66
N PHE A 27 -2.19 28.94 -7.72
CA PHE A 27 -1.84 28.16 -8.91
C PHE A 27 -0.49 28.56 -9.51
N GLU A 28 -0.06 29.81 -9.33
CA GLU A 28 1.26 30.28 -9.75
C GLU A 28 2.41 29.63 -8.97
N ALA A 29 2.33 29.57 -7.63
CA ALA A 29 3.32 28.89 -6.79
C ALA A 29 3.36 27.37 -7.05
N LEU A 30 2.22 26.80 -7.47
CA LEU A 30 2.08 25.39 -7.83
C LEU A 30 2.55 25.06 -9.26
N ARG A 31 2.87 26.06 -10.10
CA ARG A 31 3.34 25.79 -11.46
C ARG A 31 4.65 24.99 -11.41
N PRO A 32 4.83 24.00 -12.31
CA PRO A 32 6.10 23.29 -12.40
C PRO A 32 7.24 24.28 -12.69
N LYS A 33 8.20 24.35 -11.76
CA LYS A 33 9.43 25.17 -11.90
C LYS A 33 10.42 24.61 -12.92
N GLU A 34 10.21 23.37 -13.37
CA GLU A 34 11.01 22.70 -14.38
C GLU A 34 10.11 21.84 -15.28
N SER A 35 10.58 21.58 -16.52
CA SER A 35 9.87 20.69 -17.44
C SER A 35 9.85 19.26 -16.91
N TRP A 36 8.82 18.50 -17.31
CA TRP A 36 8.68 17.11 -16.88
C TRP A 36 9.88 16.26 -17.28
N ASP A 37 10.41 16.43 -18.48
CA ASP A 37 11.54 15.63 -18.97
C ASP A 37 12.82 15.92 -18.19
N LYS A 38 13.06 17.19 -17.82
CA LYS A 38 14.20 17.57 -16.97
C LYS A 38 14.05 16.97 -15.58
N LYS A 39 12.85 17.05 -15.00
CA LYS A 39 12.53 16.44 -13.70
C LYS A 39 12.70 14.93 -13.71
N LEU A 40 12.18 14.25 -14.73
CA LEU A 40 12.27 12.79 -14.88
C LEU A 40 13.72 12.34 -14.98
N ARG A 41 14.54 13.00 -15.82
CA ARG A 41 15.98 12.70 -15.92
C ARG A 41 16.69 12.88 -14.58
N ARG A 42 16.41 13.96 -13.86
CA ARG A 42 16.99 14.22 -12.52
C ARG A 42 16.60 13.14 -11.52
N LEU A 43 15.32 12.74 -11.49
CA LEU A 43 14.84 11.66 -10.61
C LEU A 43 15.48 10.31 -10.96
N MET A 44 15.61 9.99 -12.25
CA MET A 44 16.26 8.75 -12.68
C MET A 44 17.75 8.74 -12.29
N GLY A 45 18.47 9.87 -12.45
CA GLY A 45 19.86 9.98 -11.99
C GLY A 45 19.98 9.79 -10.47
N TYR A 46 19.07 10.38 -9.69
CA TYR A 46 19.02 10.15 -8.25
C TYR A 46 18.80 8.67 -7.90
N PHE A 47 17.88 7.97 -8.58
CA PHE A 47 17.60 6.55 -8.32
C PHE A 47 18.73 5.61 -8.77
N GLU A 48 19.44 6.00 -9.82
CA GLU A 48 20.61 5.28 -10.35
C GLU A 48 21.76 5.29 -9.33
N GLU A 49 22.05 6.45 -8.76
CA GLU A 49 23.14 6.65 -7.80
C GLU A 49 22.78 6.28 -6.36
N ASP A 50 21.49 6.04 -6.06
CA ASP A 50 21.09 5.63 -4.73
C ASP A 50 21.60 4.21 -4.41
N THR A 51 22.35 4.09 -3.34
CA THR A 51 23.03 2.87 -2.91
C THR A 51 22.07 1.77 -2.43
N GLN A 52 20.86 2.12 -1.97
CA GLN A 52 19.96 1.21 -1.25
C GLN A 52 18.59 0.99 -1.94
N LEU A 53 18.27 1.76 -2.99
CA LEU A 53 16.99 1.68 -3.70
C LEU A 53 16.78 0.34 -4.42
N ARG A 54 15.74 -0.42 -3.99
CA ARG A 54 15.32 -1.71 -4.58
C ARG A 54 13.90 -1.71 -5.17
N ASP A 55 13.09 -0.71 -4.86
CA ASP A 55 11.64 -0.70 -5.12
C ASP A 55 11.21 0.69 -5.57
N ILE A 56 10.58 0.76 -6.75
CA ILE A 56 9.97 1.99 -7.26
C ILE A 56 8.46 1.84 -7.29
N LEU A 57 7.78 2.74 -6.58
CA LEU A 57 6.33 2.93 -6.67
C LEU A 57 6.04 4.18 -7.51
N ILE A 58 5.51 3.97 -8.71
CA ILE A 58 4.99 5.05 -9.54
C ILE A 58 3.59 5.38 -9.03
N THR A 59 3.46 6.62 -8.56
CA THR A 59 2.23 7.17 -8.01
C THR A 59 2.23 8.69 -8.23
N GLY A 60 1.18 9.36 -7.76
CA GLY A 60 1.07 10.82 -7.77
C GLY A 60 -0.21 11.19 -7.05
N GLY A 61 -1.31 11.26 -7.79
CA GLY A 61 -2.64 10.93 -7.30
C GLY A 61 -2.93 9.46 -7.60
N ASP A 62 -3.09 9.15 -8.89
CA ASP A 62 -3.30 7.82 -9.43
C ASP A 62 -2.38 7.58 -10.65
N ALA A 63 -1.63 6.47 -10.67
CA ALA A 63 -0.66 6.19 -11.73
C ALA A 63 -1.34 6.00 -13.10
N LEU A 64 -2.50 5.36 -13.13
CA LEU A 64 -3.21 5.02 -14.37
C LEU A 64 -4.06 6.19 -14.89
N MET A 65 -4.15 7.31 -14.18
CA MET A 65 -4.66 8.56 -14.76
C MET A 65 -3.75 9.13 -15.86
N SER A 66 -2.51 8.66 -15.90
CA SER A 66 -1.57 8.98 -16.98
C SER A 66 -2.05 8.40 -18.29
N GLN A 67 -1.92 9.16 -19.38
CA GLN A 67 -2.12 8.64 -20.73
C GLN A 67 -1.13 7.49 -21.02
N ASN A 68 -1.52 6.56 -21.88
CA ASN A 68 -0.71 5.39 -22.26
C ASN A 68 0.71 5.80 -22.74
N LYS A 69 0.81 6.81 -23.62
CA LYS A 69 2.09 7.37 -24.06
C LYS A 69 2.98 7.85 -22.92
N THR A 70 2.41 8.57 -21.95
CA THR A 70 3.18 9.11 -20.82
C THR A 70 3.62 8.00 -19.86
N LEU A 71 2.73 7.05 -19.56
CA LEU A 71 3.07 5.89 -18.74
C LEU A 71 4.18 5.05 -19.37
N ARG A 72 4.08 4.78 -20.68
CA ARG A 72 5.12 4.11 -21.47
C ARG A 72 6.47 4.81 -21.34
N THR A 73 6.49 6.15 -21.44
CA THR A 73 7.72 6.95 -21.29
C THR A 73 8.35 6.80 -19.91
N ILE A 74 7.54 6.74 -18.84
CA ILE A 74 8.04 6.59 -17.47
C ILE A 74 8.57 5.19 -17.23
N LEU A 75 7.82 4.16 -17.65
CA LEU A 75 8.24 2.77 -17.54
C LEU A 75 9.56 2.55 -18.31
N GLU A 76 9.68 3.09 -19.52
CA GLU A 76 10.93 3.05 -20.29
C GLU A 76 12.09 3.77 -19.57
N ALA A 77 11.84 4.92 -18.94
CA ALA A 77 12.86 5.62 -18.16
C ALA A 77 13.33 4.81 -16.94
N VAL A 78 12.40 4.17 -16.22
CA VAL A 78 12.70 3.26 -15.10
C VAL A 78 13.51 2.06 -15.56
N TYR A 79 13.11 1.43 -16.67
CA TYR A 79 13.85 0.31 -17.28
C TYR A 79 15.29 0.71 -17.62
N ARG A 80 15.48 1.83 -18.33
CA ARG A 80 16.82 2.31 -18.73
C ARG A 80 17.69 2.65 -17.53
N MET A 81 17.11 3.26 -16.49
CA MET A 81 17.81 3.55 -15.24
C MET A 81 18.29 2.26 -14.58
N ALA A 82 17.40 1.27 -14.41
CA ALA A 82 17.75 -0.01 -13.82
C ALA A 82 18.84 -0.75 -14.61
N ALA A 83 18.75 -0.74 -15.95
CA ALA A 83 19.75 -1.33 -16.83
C ALA A 83 21.13 -0.68 -16.67
N ARG A 84 21.20 0.66 -16.62
CA ARG A 84 22.47 1.38 -16.38
C ARG A 84 23.04 1.10 -14.99
N LYS A 85 22.19 1.13 -13.96
CA LYS A 85 22.61 0.82 -12.57
C LYS A 85 23.23 -0.57 -12.46
N ARG A 86 22.58 -1.56 -13.07
CA ARG A 86 23.09 -2.94 -13.13
C ARG A 86 24.39 -3.04 -13.93
N LYS A 87 24.49 -2.37 -15.08
CA LYS A 87 25.74 -2.33 -15.86
C LYS A 87 26.89 -1.76 -15.02
N ALA A 88 26.67 -0.64 -14.33
CA ALA A 88 27.67 -0.04 -13.47
C ALA A 88 28.08 -0.96 -12.29
N ASN A 89 27.16 -1.79 -11.77
CA ASN A 89 27.49 -2.79 -10.74
C ASN A 89 28.43 -3.91 -11.24
N LEU A 90 28.51 -4.17 -12.54
CA LEU A 90 29.46 -5.15 -13.09
C LEU A 90 30.92 -4.69 -12.92
N GLU A 91 31.14 -3.38 -12.86
CA GLU A 91 32.46 -2.76 -12.69
C GLU A 91 32.80 -2.51 -11.21
N ARG A 92 31.81 -2.62 -10.30
CA ARG A 92 32.00 -2.41 -8.86
C ARG A 92 32.47 -3.69 -8.16
N PRO A 93 33.46 -3.60 -7.26
CA PRO A 93 33.87 -4.71 -6.41
C PRO A 93 32.74 -5.25 -5.51
N GLU A 94 32.89 -6.49 -5.06
CA GLU A 94 31.98 -7.11 -4.10
C GLU A 94 31.94 -6.30 -2.79
N GLY A 95 30.75 -6.03 -2.26
CA GLY A 95 30.56 -5.15 -1.09
C GLY A 95 30.53 -3.64 -1.40
N GLU A 96 30.79 -3.23 -2.65
CA GLU A 96 30.61 -1.84 -3.11
C GLU A 96 29.45 -1.67 -4.10
N LYS A 97 28.84 -2.78 -4.53
CA LYS A 97 27.69 -2.77 -5.44
C LYS A 97 26.49 -2.05 -4.83
N TYR A 98 25.77 -1.31 -5.66
CA TYR A 98 24.53 -0.66 -5.25
C TYR A 98 23.39 -1.65 -5.33
N ALA A 99 22.35 -1.43 -4.54
CA ALA A 99 21.16 -2.27 -4.59
C ALA A 99 20.46 -2.15 -5.95
N GLU A 100 20.24 -3.29 -6.63
CA GLU A 100 19.55 -3.34 -7.91
C GLU A 100 18.03 -3.26 -7.74
N LEU A 101 17.35 -2.76 -8.77
CA LEU A 101 15.89 -2.67 -8.77
C LEU A 101 15.29 -4.09 -8.81
N GLN A 102 14.55 -4.47 -7.77
CA GLN A 102 13.90 -5.78 -7.64
C GLN A 102 12.39 -5.70 -7.89
N ARG A 103 11.78 -4.53 -7.64
CA ARG A 103 10.33 -4.37 -7.65
C ARG A 103 9.89 -3.06 -8.31
N VAL A 104 8.86 -3.16 -9.15
CA VAL A 104 8.17 -2.01 -9.73
C VAL A 104 6.69 -2.10 -9.42
N ARG A 105 6.13 -0.98 -8.96
CA ARG A 105 4.73 -0.91 -8.53
C ARG A 105 4.01 0.28 -9.15
N LEU A 106 2.74 0.09 -9.47
CA LEU A 106 1.81 1.15 -9.87
C LEU A 106 0.70 1.27 -8.82
N GLY A 107 0.52 2.45 -8.23
CA GLY A 107 -0.61 2.71 -7.33
C GLY A 107 -1.79 3.33 -8.08
N SER A 108 -2.95 2.66 -8.11
CA SER A 108 -4.14 3.13 -8.82
C SER A 108 -5.46 2.64 -8.21
N ARG A 109 -6.42 3.54 -8.05
CA ARG A 109 -7.81 3.22 -7.72
C ARG A 109 -8.71 3.11 -8.96
N LEU A 110 -8.19 3.39 -10.16
CA LEU A 110 -8.99 3.30 -11.39
C LEU A 110 -9.64 1.93 -11.65
N PRO A 111 -9.07 0.77 -11.27
CA PRO A 111 -9.80 -0.49 -11.38
C PRO A 111 -11.13 -0.53 -10.63
N ALA A 112 -11.34 0.34 -9.64
CA ALA A 112 -12.63 0.50 -8.94
C ALA A 112 -13.46 1.68 -9.48
N TYR A 113 -12.83 2.79 -9.90
CA TYR A 113 -13.53 4.00 -10.32
C TYR A 113 -13.82 4.09 -11.82
N LEU A 114 -12.88 3.65 -12.64
CA LEU A 114 -12.97 3.68 -14.10
C LEU A 114 -12.29 2.43 -14.68
N PRO A 115 -12.90 1.24 -14.54
CA PRO A 115 -12.30 -0.01 -14.99
C PRO A 115 -11.94 -0.02 -16.48
N MET A 116 -12.70 0.72 -17.30
CA MET A 116 -12.48 0.89 -18.75
C MET A 116 -11.11 1.50 -19.09
N ARG A 117 -10.43 2.12 -18.12
CA ARG A 117 -9.04 2.57 -18.30
C ARG A 117 -8.11 1.41 -18.68
N ILE A 118 -8.43 0.19 -18.25
CA ILE A 118 -7.68 -1.02 -18.57
C ILE A 118 -8.08 -1.52 -19.96
N ASN A 119 -7.50 -0.89 -20.97
CA ASN A 119 -7.65 -1.25 -22.38
C ASN A 119 -6.46 -2.09 -22.89
N ASP A 120 -6.60 -2.66 -24.08
CA ASP A 120 -5.61 -3.58 -24.64
C ASP A 120 -4.24 -2.92 -24.85
N GLU A 121 -4.21 -1.63 -25.24
CA GLU A 121 -2.96 -0.87 -25.34
C GLU A 121 -2.24 -0.76 -24.00
N LEU A 122 -2.96 -0.52 -22.89
CA LEU A 122 -2.35 -0.48 -21.56
C LEU A 122 -1.84 -1.87 -21.16
N VAL A 123 -2.61 -2.92 -21.42
CA VAL A 123 -2.20 -4.31 -21.13
C VAL A 123 -0.89 -4.63 -21.86
N GLU A 124 -0.76 -4.22 -23.12
CA GLU A 124 0.47 -4.43 -23.90
C GLU A 124 1.65 -3.64 -23.34
N ILE A 125 1.45 -2.37 -22.96
CA ILE A 125 2.49 -1.56 -22.30
C ILE A 125 3.02 -2.26 -21.03
N LEU A 126 2.12 -2.81 -20.22
CA LEU A 126 2.47 -3.51 -18.99
C LEU A 126 3.24 -4.82 -19.28
N ARG A 127 2.82 -5.57 -20.30
CA ARG A 127 3.47 -6.82 -20.75
C ARG A 127 4.88 -6.55 -21.26
N GLU A 128 5.04 -5.64 -22.24
CA GLU A 128 6.34 -5.28 -22.80
C GLU A 128 7.33 -4.82 -21.72
N PHE A 129 6.86 -4.00 -20.77
CA PHE A 129 7.71 -3.55 -19.67
C PHE A 129 8.13 -4.71 -18.77
N LYS A 130 7.19 -5.59 -18.39
CA LYS A 130 7.49 -6.78 -17.58
C LYS A 130 8.56 -7.63 -18.25
N GLU A 131 8.42 -7.92 -19.54
CA GLU A 131 9.37 -8.75 -20.30
C GLU A 131 10.78 -8.14 -20.30
N LYS A 132 10.89 -6.85 -20.69
CA LYS A 132 12.18 -6.13 -20.71
C LYS A 132 12.83 -6.03 -19.33
N ALA A 133 12.06 -5.65 -18.33
CA ALA A 133 12.55 -5.48 -16.97
C ALA A 133 12.92 -6.82 -16.31
N SER A 134 12.17 -7.89 -16.59
CA SER A 134 12.51 -9.26 -16.14
C SER A 134 13.85 -9.71 -16.69
N ALA A 135 14.13 -9.42 -17.97
CA ALA A 135 15.40 -9.76 -18.61
C ALA A 135 16.62 -9.10 -17.94
N ILE A 136 16.42 -7.94 -17.30
CA ILE A 136 17.45 -7.24 -16.51
C ILE A 136 17.33 -7.49 -15.00
N GLY A 137 16.59 -8.52 -14.58
CA GLY A 137 16.61 -9.04 -13.20
C GLY A 137 15.54 -8.47 -12.26
N VAL A 138 14.62 -7.62 -12.73
CA VAL A 138 13.48 -7.19 -11.92
C VAL A 138 12.54 -8.39 -11.73
N LYS A 139 12.21 -8.71 -10.48
CA LYS A 139 11.44 -9.93 -10.15
C LYS A 139 9.96 -9.67 -9.96
N GLN A 140 9.59 -8.49 -9.46
CA GLN A 140 8.22 -8.24 -9.00
C GLN A 140 7.57 -7.03 -9.68
N PHE A 141 6.40 -7.26 -10.24
CA PHE A 141 5.58 -6.27 -10.95
C PHE A 141 4.18 -6.24 -10.33
N ILE A 142 3.84 -5.14 -9.65
CA ILE A 142 2.64 -5.10 -8.82
C ILE A 142 1.76 -3.89 -9.14
N ILE A 143 0.46 -4.09 -9.35
CA ILE A 143 -0.52 -3.02 -9.31
C ILE A 143 -1.18 -3.00 -7.92
N GLN A 144 -1.07 -1.88 -7.23
CA GLN A 144 -1.66 -1.64 -5.92
C GLN A 144 -3.01 -0.92 -6.10
N THR A 145 -4.10 -1.64 -5.82
CA THR A 145 -5.47 -1.16 -5.92
C THR A 145 -6.04 -0.71 -4.58
N HIS A 146 -7.19 -0.05 -4.63
CA HIS A 146 -7.87 0.52 -3.45
C HIS A 146 -9.37 0.22 -3.45
N PHE A 147 -9.75 -1.04 -3.64
CA PHE A 147 -11.12 -1.51 -3.37
C PHE A 147 -11.41 -1.45 -1.86
N GLN A 148 -12.56 -0.89 -1.51
CA GLN A 148 -13.03 -0.61 -0.17
C GLN A 148 -14.24 -1.45 0.23
N THR A 149 -15.01 -1.94 -0.76
CA THR A 149 -16.22 -2.73 -0.56
C THR A 149 -16.37 -3.76 -1.67
N PRO A 150 -16.94 -4.96 -1.41
CA PRO A 150 -17.23 -5.93 -2.47
C PRO A 150 -18.15 -5.37 -3.56
N LEU A 151 -18.92 -4.31 -3.26
CA LEU A 151 -19.80 -3.64 -4.22
C LEU A 151 -19.04 -2.89 -5.33
N GLU A 152 -17.80 -2.48 -5.08
CA GLU A 152 -16.95 -1.87 -6.11
C GLU A 152 -16.42 -2.91 -7.11
N VAL A 153 -16.60 -4.21 -6.85
CA VAL A 153 -16.16 -5.31 -7.73
C VAL A 153 -17.26 -5.65 -8.75
N THR A 154 -17.53 -4.69 -9.63
CA THR A 154 -18.49 -4.79 -10.75
C THR A 154 -17.99 -5.76 -11.85
N PRO A 155 -18.83 -6.15 -12.81
CA PRO A 155 -18.38 -6.93 -13.98
C PRO A 155 -17.21 -6.29 -14.73
N GLU A 156 -17.23 -4.96 -14.90
CA GLU A 156 -16.16 -4.21 -15.57
C GLU A 156 -14.87 -4.22 -14.73
N ALA A 157 -14.98 -4.10 -13.40
CA ALA A 157 -13.83 -4.24 -12.50
C ALA A 157 -13.22 -5.65 -12.56
N ARG A 158 -14.04 -6.70 -12.72
CA ARG A 158 -13.57 -8.08 -12.90
C ARG A 158 -12.82 -8.26 -14.22
N ASP A 159 -13.31 -7.68 -15.31
CA ASP A 159 -12.62 -7.68 -16.60
C ASP A 159 -11.27 -6.93 -16.51
N ALA A 160 -11.26 -5.75 -15.89
CA ALA A 160 -10.04 -4.98 -15.65
C ALA A 160 -9.01 -5.76 -14.82
N ILE A 161 -9.44 -6.46 -13.76
CA ILE A 161 -8.58 -7.34 -12.96
C ILE A 161 -8.00 -8.47 -13.84
N SER A 162 -8.86 -9.15 -14.62
CA SER A 162 -8.43 -10.23 -15.51
C SER A 162 -7.37 -9.77 -16.52
N LYS A 163 -7.59 -8.60 -17.15
CA LYS A 163 -6.67 -7.98 -18.10
C LYS A 163 -5.31 -7.61 -17.49
N ILE A 164 -5.29 -7.10 -16.27
CA ILE A 164 -4.03 -6.79 -15.57
C ILE A 164 -3.28 -8.09 -15.25
N LEU A 165 -3.97 -9.12 -14.76
CA LEU A 165 -3.37 -10.42 -14.46
C LEU A 165 -2.83 -11.11 -15.73
N SER A 166 -3.49 -10.93 -16.89
CA SER A 166 -3.02 -11.48 -18.17
C SER A 166 -1.80 -10.75 -18.76
N ALA A 167 -1.47 -9.54 -18.27
CA ALA A 167 -0.17 -8.91 -18.48
C ALA A 167 0.93 -9.51 -17.59
N GLY A 168 0.57 -10.42 -16.67
CA GLY A 168 1.48 -11.06 -15.73
C GLY A 168 1.87 -10.18 -14.54
N TRP A 169 1.12 -9.09 -14.28
CA TRP A 169 1.32 -8.23 -13.10
C TRP A 169 0.48 -8.74 -11.94
N LEU A 170 1.08 -8.86 -10.75
CA LEU A 170 0.35 -9.20 -9.53
C LEU A 170 -0.52 -8.01 -9.11
N ILE A 171 -1.75 -8.27 -8.66
CA ILE A 171 -2.61 -7.24 -8.10
C ILE A 171 -2.66 -7.39 -6.59
N THR A 172 -2.37 -6.30 -5.88
CA THR A 172 -2.53 -6.22 -4.43
C THR A 172 -3.53 -5.15 -4.06
N ASN A 173 -4.34 -5.35 -3.02
CA ASN A 173 -5.33 -4.37 -2.59
C ASN A 173 -4.97 -3.70 -1.25
N GLN A 174 -5.08 -2.39 -1.18
CA GLN A 174 -4.93 -1.58 0.03
C GLN A 174 -6.28 -0.97 0.42
N LEU A 175 -6.90 -1.57 1.43
CA LEU A 175 -8.14 -1.09 2.03
C LEU A 175 -7.86 0.10 2.95
N VAL A 176 -8.73 1.12 2.93
CA VAL A 176 -8.79 2.16 3.95
C VAL A 176 -10.01 1.87 4.84
N TYR A 177 -9.75 1.65 6.12
CA TYR A 177 -10.71 1.13 7.07
C TYR A 177 -11.63 2.22 7.61
N THR A 178 -12.57 2.64 6.76
CA THR A 178 -13.60 3.64 7.07
C THR A 178 -14.75 3.04 7.86
N VAL A 179 -15.65 3.88 8.41
CA VAL A 179 -16.80 3.40 9.19
C VAL A 179 -17.63 2.39 8.40
N ALA A 180 -17.92 2.68 7.13
CA ALA A 180 -18.70 1.78 6.27
C ALA A 180 -18.00 0.44 6.01
N ALA A 181 -16.67 0.46 5.86
CA ALA A 181 -15.86 -0.74 5.67
C ALA A 181 -15.66 -1.53 6.99
N SER A 182 -15.85 -0.87 8.14
CA SER A 182 -15.57 -1.45 9.46
C SER A 182 -16.67 -2.33 10.03
N ARG A 183 -17.81 -2.45 9.34
CA ARG A 183 -18.89 -3.35 9.72
C ARG A 183 -18.41 -4.81 9.72
N ARG A 184 -18.83 -5.60 10.71
CA ARG A 184 -18.40 -7.00 10.84
C ARG A 184 -18.75 -7.78 9.57
N GLY A 185 -17.82 -8.63 9.14
CA GLY A 185 -17.90 -9.44 7.93
C GLY A 185 -17.65 -8.68 6.62
N HIS A 186 -17.64 -7.34 6.61
CA HIS A 186 -17.55 -6.57 5.37
C HIS A 186 -16.19 -6.73 4.67
N THR A 187 -15.10 -6.58 5.44
CA THR A 187 -13.73 -6.77 4.95
C THR A 187 -13.46 -8.23 4.61
N THR A 188 -13.97 -9.16 5.41
CA THR A 188 -13.93 -10.60 5.14
C THR A 188 -14.55 -10.92 3.79
N ARG A 189 -15.75 -10.39 3.50
CA ARG A 189 -16.40 -10.58 2.20
C ARG A 189 -15.60 -9.94 1.06
N LEU A 190 -15.04 -8.76 1.26
CA LEU A 190 -14.16 -8.13 0.27
C LEU A 190 -12.95 -9.02 -0.05
N ARG A 191 -12.26 -9.56 0.97
CA ARG A 191 -11.11 -10.46 0.79
C ARG A 191 -11.50 -11.69 0.00
N GLN A 192 -12.60 -12.35 0.35
CA GLN A 192 -13.12 -13.51 -0.40
C GLN A 192 -13.32 -13.20 -1.90
N VAL A 193 -13.99 -12.08 -2.20
CA VAL A 193 -14.27 -11.67 -3.58
C VAL A 193 -12.97 -11.39 -4.33
N LEU A 194 -12.07 -10.60 -3.73
CA LEU A 194 -10.80 -10.22 -4.35
C LEU A 194 -9.88 -11.44 -4.56
N ASN A 195 -9.74 -12.31 -3.57
CA ASN A 195 -8.92 -13.52 -3.67
C ASN A 195 -9.45 -14.47 -4.75
N SER A 196 -10.78 -14.57 -4.90
CA SER A 196 -11.39 -15.40 -5.96
C SER A 196 -11.04 -14.92 -7.38
N LEU A 197 -10.66 -13.64 -7.51
CA LEU A 197 -10.25 -12.99 -8.76
C LEU A 197 -8.74 -12.89 -8.92
N GLY A 198 -7.95 -13.44 -8.00
CA GLY A 198 -6.48 -13.37 -8.06
C GLY A 198 -5.87 -12.10 -7.48
N VAL A 199 -6.64 -11.31 -6.72
CA VAL A 199 -6.13 -10.12 -6.01
C VAL A 199 -5.71 -10.50 -4.59
N VAL A 200 -4.47 -10.19 -4.22
CA VAL A 200 -3.95 -10.41 -2.86
C VAL A 200 -4.20 -9.19 -1.99
N CYS A 201 -4.88 -9.36 -0.86
CA CYS A 201 -5.13 -8.23 0.03
C CYS A 201 -3.85 -7.89 0.82
N TYR A 202 -3.39 -6.63 0.76
CA TYR A 202 -2.10 -6.22 1.31
C TYR A 202 -2.24 -5.50 2.65
N TYR A 203 -2.77 -4.27 2.66
CA TYR A 203 -2.90 -3.50 3.90
C TYR A 203 -4.36 -3.20 4.23
N THR A 204 -4.65 -3.16 5.52
CA THR A 204 -5.81 -2.46 6.09
C THR A 204 -5.30 -1.17 6.73
N PHE A 205 -5.57 -0.01 6.13
CA PHE A 205 -5.12 1.28 6.63
C PHE A 205 -6.15 1.91 7.56
N SER A 206 -5.76 2.23 8.78
CA SER A 206 -6.56 3.15 9.62
C SER A 206 -6.64 4.53 8.97
N VAL A 207 -7.81 5.16 9.10
CA VAL A 207 -8.01 6.54 8.64
C VAL A 207 -7.21 7.47 9.56
N LYS A 208 -6.38 8.35 8.99
CA LYS A 208 -5.77 9.43 9.76
C LYS A 208 -6.85 10.45 10.09
N GLY A 209 -7.10 10.67 11.37
CA GLY A 209 -8.20 11.50 11.85
C GLY A 209 -7.98 13.00 11.63
N PHE A 210 -8.93 13.67 10.97
CA PHE A 210 -9.03 15.12 10.83
C PHE A 210 -10.50 15.54 10.90
N ASN A 211 -10.80 16.79 11.26
CA ASN A 211 -12.19 17.24 11.44
C ASN A 211 -13.08 16.94 10.22
N GLU A 212 -12.56 17.14 9.01
CA GLU A 212 -13.29 16.97 7.74
C GLU A 212 -13.66 15.52 7.45
N ASN A 213 -12.88 14.56 7.96
CA ASN A 213 -13.12 13.14 7.73
C ASN A 213 -13.76 12.43 8.93
N TYR A 214 -14.27 13.19 9.91
CA TYR A 214 -14.94 12.67 11.09
C TYR A 214 -16.02 11.64 10.73
N ALA A 215 -16.84 11.90 9.72
CA ALA A 215 -17.91 11.00 9.28
C ALA A 215 -17.41 9.60 8.85
N VAL A 216 -16.20 9.52 8.28
CA VAL A 216 -15.62 8.27 7.76
C VAL A 216 -14.55 7.66 8.67
N PHE A 217 -14.19 8.33 9.77
CA PHE A 217 -13.17 7.88 10.71
C PHE A 217 -13.63 6.69 11.56
N THR A 218 -12.81 5.64 11.58
CA THR A 218 -12.95 4.45 12.42
C THR A 218 -11.85 4.46 13.49
N PRO A 219 -12.19 4.27 14.78
CA PRO A 219 -11.20 4.14 15.85
C PRO A 219 -10.22 2.98 15.64
N ASN A 220 -8.98 3.13 16.10
CA ASN A 220 -7.95 2.09 15.94
C ASN A 220 -8.30 0.80 16.70
N SER A 221 -9.06 0.88 17.81
CA SER A 221 -9.55 -0.31 18.52
C SER A 221 -10.43 -1.18 17.64
N ARG A 222 -11.23 -0.59 16.75
CA ARG A 222 -12.01 -1.37 15.80
C ARG A 222 -11.11 -2.08 14.80
N SER A 223 -10.03 -1.44 14.35
CA SER A 223 -9.05 -2.10 13.47
C SER A 223 -8.38 -3.29 14.17
N LEU A 224 -8.11 -3.19 15.47
CA LEU A 224 -7.58 -4.30 16.27
C LEU A 224 -8.64 -5.39 16.51
N GLN A 225 -9.88 -5.00 16.78
CA GLN A 225 -11.01 -5.92 16.90
C GLN A 225 -11.21 -6.73 15.61
N GLU A 226 -11.17 -6.08 14.44
CA GLU A 226 -11.24 -6.77 13.15
C GLU A 226 -10.07 -7.72 12.94
N GLN A 227 -8.86 -7.31 13.33
CA GLN A 227 -7.67 -8.15 13.25
C GLN A 227 -7.83 -9.42 14.10
N HIS A 228 -8.28 -9.29 15.35
CA HIS A 228 -8.33 -10.38 16.32
C HIS A 228 -9.55 -11.29 16.14
N GLU A 229 -10.69 -10.74 15.70
CA GLU A 229 -11.97 -11.46 15.70
C GLU A 229 -12.41 -11.90 14.31
N GLU A 230 -11.86 -11.32 13.24
CA GLU A 230 -12.28 -11.60 11.87
C GLU A 230 -11.13 -11.99 10.97
N LYS A 231 -10.07 -11.17 10.88
CA LYS A 231 -8.90 -11.42 10.01
C LYS A 231 -8.19 -12.72 10.37
N ILE A 232 -8.18 -13.11 11.65
CA ILE A 232 -7.49 -14.29 12.18
C ILE A 232 -7.81 -15.58 11.39
N TYR A 233 -9.03 -15.72 10.88
CA TYR A 233 -9.45 -16.90 10.11
C TYR A 233 -8.77 -17.05 8.75
N GLY A 234 -8.14 -16.00 8.23
CA GLY A 234 -7.36 -16.04 6.98
C GLY A 234 -5.85 -15.98 7.19
N GLN A 235 -5.38 -16.03 8.44
CA GLN A 235 -3.97 -15.88 8.76
C GLN A 235 -3.16 -17.07 8.26
N LEU A 236 -2.00 -16.79 7.69
CA LEU A 236 -1.08 -17.81 7.18
C LEU A 236 0.00 -18.10 8.22
N THR A 237 0.40 -19.36 8.30
CA THR A 237 1.68 -19.77 8.90
C THR A 237 2.85 -19.28 8.03
N SER A 238 4.06 -19.25 8.58
CA SER A 238 5.26 -18.85 7.84
C SER A 238 5.52 -19.75 6.63
N GLU A 239 5.30 -21.06 6.77
CA GLU A 239 5.44 -22.04 5.69
C GLU A 239 4.40 -21.81 4.58
N GLN A 240 3.14 -21.55 4.96
CA GLN A 240 2.08 -21.21 4.02
C GLN A 240 2.36 -19.91 3.27
N ALA A 241 2.89 -18.88 3.95
CA ALA A 241 3.25 -17.62 3.33
C ALA A 241 4.41 -17.80 2.32
N ALA A 242 5.41 -18.60 2.65
CA ALA A 242 6.50 -18.95 1.74
C ALA A 242 6.01 -19.76 0.52
N GLU A 243 5.13 -20.76 0.74
CA GLU A 243 4.50 -21.50 -0.37
C GLU A 243 3.73 -20.55 -1.29
N LEU A 244 2.91 -19.65 -0.72
CA LEU A 244 2.13 -18.70 -1.50
C LEU A 244 3.04 -17.76 -2.31
N TYR A 245 4.15 -17.30 -1.74
CA TYR A 245 5.13 -16.48 -2.47
C TYR A 245 5.65 -17.19 -3.71
N THR A 246 6.17 -18.41 -3.55
CA THR A 246 6.69 -19.22 -4.66
C THR A 246 5.63 -19.47 -5.74
N LEU A 247 4.38 -19.70 -5.34
CA LEU A 247 3.27 -19.88 -6.28
C LEU A 247 2.98 -18.63 -7.11
N LEU A 248 3.22 -17.44 -6.57
CA LEU A 248 2.86 -16.16 -7.19
C LEU A 248 4.02 -15.47 -7.91
N GLU A 249 5.26 -15.94 -7.74
CA GLU A 249 6.47 -15.29 -8.26
C GLU A 249 6.42 -15.00 -9.77
N ASN A 250 5.95 -15.95 -10.58
CA ASN A 250 5.90 -15.81 -12.04
C ASN A 250 4.68 -14.98 -12.54
N GLY A 251 3.69 -14.75 -11.68
CA GLY A 251 2.47 -14.01 -12.00
C GLY A 251 1.46 -14.72 -12.93
N GLU A 252 1.76 -15.94 -13.38
CA GLU A 252 0.90 -16.71 -14.28
C GLU A 252 -0.24 -17.43 -13.55
N ASP A 253 -1.44 -17.42 -14.13
CA ASP A 253 -2.65 -18.11 -13.62
C ASP A 253 -2.93 -17.83 -12.11
N THR A 254 -2.61 -16.60 -11.69
CA THR A 254 -2.62 -16.16 -10.29
C THR A 254 -3.96 -16.47 -9.59
N ALA A 255 -5.09 -16.23 -10.25
CA ALA A 255 -6.42 -16.48 -9.68
C ALA A 255 -6.67 -17.96 -9.39
N THR A 256 -6.27 -18.87 -10.29
CA THR A 256 -6.42 -20.31 -10.08
C THR A 256 -5.47 -20.81 -9.01
N ARG A 257 -4.22 -20.33 -9.00
CA ARG A 257 -3.22 -20.68 -7.97
C ARG A 257 -3.68 -20.28 -6.58
N ILE A 258 -4.20 -19.05 -6.40
CA ILE A 258 -4.76 -18.58 -5.12
C ILE A 258 -5.95 -19.46 -4.70
N ARG A 259 -6.90 -19.74 -5.59
CA ARG A 259 -8.06 -20.60 -5.27
C ARG A 259 -7.64 -22.01 -4.85
N ARG A 260 -6.67 -22.60 -5.54
CA ARG A 260 -6.14 -23.93 -5.22
C ARG A 260 -5.40 -23.92 -3.88
N PHE A 261 -4.58 -22.91 -3.63
CA PHE A 261 -3.86 -22.74 -2.37
C PHE A 261 -4.83 -22.60 -1.19
N MET A 262 -5.84 -21.73 -1.31
CA MET A 262 -6.87 -21.56 -0.28
C MET A 262 -7.64 -22.85 -0.02
N ARG A 263 -8.01 -23.60 -1.07
CA ARG A 263 -8.68 -24.90 -0.91
C ARG A 263 -7.78 -25.92 -0.22
N LYS A 264 -6.50 -26.00 -0.59
CA LYS A 264 -5.51 -26.91 0.01
C LYS A 264 -5.39 -26.67 1.52
N HIS A 265 -5.36 -25.41 1.93
CA HIS A 265 -5.16 -25.00 3.33
C HIS A 265 -6.46 -24.69 4.08
N HIS A 266 -7.63 -24.99 3.50
CA HIS A 266 -8.95 -24.75 4.09
C HIS A 266 -9.16 -23.29 4.54
N LEU A 267 -8.58 -22.34 3.81
CA LEU A 267 -8.66 -20.92 4.13
C LEU A 267 -9.92 -20.30 3.51
N PRO A 268 -10.78 -19.63 4.29
CA PRO A 268 -11.95 -18.93 3.75
C PRO A 268 -11.56 -17.71 2.91
N PHE A 269 -10.42 -17.09 3.21
CA PHE A 269 -9.80 -15.97 2.50
C PHE A 269 -8.33 -15.88 2.91
N LEU A 270 -7.53 -15.09 2.18
CA LEU A 270 -6.18 -14.72 2.58
C LEU A 270 -6.25 -13.43 3.40
N ALA A 271 -5.74 -13.45 4.63
CA ALA A 271 -5.60 -12.26 5.46
C ALA A 271 -4.72 -11.20 4.79
N THR A 272 -4.92 -9.94 5.15
CA THR A 272 -3.98 -8.87 4.82
C THR A 272 -2.62 -9.10 5.49
N ASP A 273 -1.54 -8.52 4.97
CA ASP A 273 -0.24 -8.44 5.66
C ASP A 273 -0.47 -7.84 7.04
N ARG A 274 -0.85 -6.56 7.07
CA ARG A 274 -0.91 -5.79 8.31
C ARG A 274 -2.05 -4.78 8.34
N SER A 275 -2.61 -4.59 9.52
CA SER A 275 -3.38 -3.40 9.87
C SER A 275 -2.42 -2.30 10.32
N VAL A 276 -2.43 -1.13 9.68
CA VAL A 276 -1.44 -0.07 9.93
C VAL A 276 -2.03 1.33 9.87
N LEU A 277 -1.52 2.24 10.70
CA LEU A 277 -1.74 3.68 10.57
C LEU A 277 -0.47 4.32 9.99
N ASN A 278 -0.66 5.31 9.11
CA ASN A 278 0.45 6.09 8.56
C ASN A 278 0.78 7.25 9.50
N LEU A 279 1.94 7.17 10.16
CA LEU A 279 2.45 8.15 11.11
C LEU A 279 3.50 9.05 10.44
N PRO A 280 3.44 10.37 10.63
CA PRO A 280 4.48 11.28 10.20
C PRO A 280 5.85 10.87 10.76
N ALA A 281 6.88 10.85 9.89
CA ALA A 281 8.29 10.57 10.19
C ALA A 281 8.65 9.18 10.74
N ILE A 282 7.76 8.49 11.48
CA ILE A 282 7.95 7.11 11.94
C ILE A 282 7.55 6.07 10.87
N GLY A 283 6.67 6.46 9.94
CA GLY A 283 6.16 5.59 8.90
C GLY A 283 4.91 4.82 9.32
N LYS A 284 4.79 3.54 8.94
CA LYS A 284 3.57 2.76 9.16
C LYS A 284 3.69 1.95 10.45
N SER A 285 2.76 2.14 11.38
CA SER A 285 2.72 1.40 12.65
C SER A 285 1.29 1.23 13.15
N MET A 286 1.04 0.13 13.87
CA MET A 286 -0.11 -0.05 14.73
C MET A 286 0.33 -0.42 16.16
N THR A 287 1.58 -0.11 16.51
CA THR A 287 2.09 -0.27 17.86
C THR A 287 1.77 0.97 18.66
N PHE A 288 0.85 0.86 19.63
CA PHE A 288 0.44 1.98 20.45
C PHE A 288 -0.08 1.53 21.82
N ASN A 289 -0.11 2.47 22.76
CA ASN A 289 -0.74 2.33 24.06
C ASN A 289 -1.77 3.46 24.28
N LEU A 290 -2.93 3.15 24.82
CA LEU A 290 -3.86 4.14 25.35
C LEU A 290 -3.27 4.77 26.63
N ILE A 291 -3.07 6.09 26.61
CA ILE A 291 -2.48 6.81 27.74
C ILE A 291 -3.45 7.78 28.43
N GLY A 292 -4.63 8.00 27.83
CA GLY A 292 -5.61 8.92 28.37
C GLY A 292 -6.86 9.01 27.51
N ILE A 293 -7.87 9.68 28.06
CA ILE A 293 -9.14 9.96 27.39
C ILE A 293 -9.43 11.45 27.61
N THR A 294 -9.83 12.15 26.55
CA THR A 294 -10.24 13.55 26.60
C THR A 294 -11.61 13.71 27.27
N GLU A 295 -11.99 14.93 27.63
CA GLU A 295 -13.31 15.22 28.22
C GLU A 295 -14.48 14.77 27.31
N ASP A 296 -14.32 14.85 25.99
CA ASP A 296 -15.31 14.41 24.99
C ASP A 296 -15.20 12.90 24.65
N GLY A 297 -14.43 12.14 25.41
CA GLY A 297 -14.34 10.68 25.32
C GLY A 297 -13.45 10.16 24.18
N LYS A 298 -12.62 11.00 23.56
CA LYS A 298 -11.65 10.57 22.55
C LYS A 298 -10.42 9.97 23.22
N ARG A 299 -9.85 8.95 22.59
CA ARG A 299 -8.67 8.25 23.12
C ARG A 299 -7.39 8.98 22.73
N ILE A 300 -6.45 9.07 23.66
CA ILE A 300 -5.10 9.59 23.44
C ILE A 300 -4.15 8.39 23.35
N LEU A 301 -3.58 8.17 22.17
CA LEU A 301 -2.74 7.02 21.87
C LEU A 301 -1.30 7.47 21.75
N ARG A 302 -0.40 6.82 22.51
CA ARG A 302 1.05 6.94 22.32
C ARG A 302 1.51 5.86 21.36
N PHE A 303 2.06 6.25 20.22
CA PHE A 303 2.57 5.36 19.19
C PHE A 303 4.08 5.14 19.30
N ASP A 304 4.48 3.92 18.99
CA ASP A 304 5.86 3.51 18.81
C ASP A 304 6.13 3.11 17.35
N HIS A 305 7.40 3.08 16.97
CA HIS A 305 7.82 2.69 15.63
C HIS A 305 7.67 1.18 15.40
N ASP A 306 7.55 0.79 14.12
CA ASP A 306 7.50 -0.62 13.73
C ASP A 306 8.88 -1.29 13.86
N GLY A 307 9.17 -1.95 14.98
CA GLY A 307 10.45 -2.63 15.21
C GLY A 307 10.77 -3.78 14.23
N THR A 308 9.83 -4.19 13.37
CA THR A 308 10.02 -5.33 12.44
C THR A 308 10.71 -4.95 11.13
N ARG A 309 11.11 -3.69 10.95
CA ARG A 309 11.79 -3.23 9.72
C ARG A 309 12.99 -2.34 10.04
N ARG A 310 13.96 -2.31 9.11
CA ARG A 310 15.03 -1.32 9.14
C ARG A 310 14.44 0.07 8.93
N HIS A 311 14.77 1.00 9.81
CA HIS A 311 14.42 2.41 9.67
C HIS A 311 15.67 3.25 9.49
N SER A 312 15.48 4.49 9.04
CA SER A 312 16.56 5.47 9.07
C SER A 312 16.99 5.72 10.53
N PRO A 313 18.29 5.95 10.79
CA PRO A 313 18.80 6.28 12.13
C PRO A 313 18.12 7.50 12.79
N ILE A 314 17.38 8.30 12.03
CA ILE A 314 16.61 9.43 12.57
C ILE A 314 15.58 8.98 13.63
N ILE A 315 15.09 7.74 13.56
CA ILE A 315 14.11 7.22 14.53
C ILE A 315 14.69 7.20 15.94
N ASP A 316 15.98 6.94 16.10
CA ASP A 316 16.63 6.89 17.42
C ASP A 316 16.67 8.28 18.10
N LYS A 317 16.55 9.35 17.30
CA LYS A 317 16.48 10.74 17.78
C LYS A 317 15.05 11.27 17.86
N MET A 318 14.05 10.54 17.36
CA MET A 318 12.66 11.00 17.35
C MET A 318 12.00 10.76 18.70
N GLY A 319 11.25 11.77 19.17
CA GLY A 319 10.39 11.64 20.35
C GLY A 319 9.17 10.74 20.11
N GLN A 320 8.42 10.49 21.20
CA GLN A 320 7.16 9.73 21.14
C GLN A 320 6.10 10.49 20.35
N ILE A 321 5.32 9.77 19.53
CA ILE A 321 4.19 10.34 18.79
C ILE A 321 2.90 10.10 19.56
N TYR A 322 2.13 11.16 19.78
CA TYR A 322 0.80 11.08 20.38
C TYR A 322 -0.26 11.44 19.35
N ILE A 323 -1.33 10.64 19.29
CA ILE A 323 -2.49 10.89 18.45
C ILE A 323 -3.73 10.86 19.31
N VAL A 324 -4.49 11.95 19.28
CA VAL A 324 -5.87 11.96 19.76
C VAL A 324 -6.76 11.43 18.64
N GLU A 325 -7.54 10.40 18.93
CA GLU A 325 -8.50 9.88 17.96
C GLU A 325 -9.55 10.94 17.61
N ASN A 326 -9.96 10.97 16.35
CA ASN A 326 -10.91 11.97 15.88
C ASN A 326 -12.33 11.77 16.44
N LYS A 327 -12.66 10.54 16.85
CA LYS A 327 -14.00 10.14 17.29
C LYS A 327 -13.92 9.27 18.54
N SER A 328 -14.79 9.52 19.53
CA SER A 328 -14.95 8.63 20.68
C SER A 328 -15.58 7.31 20.28
N LEU A 329 -15.30 6.23 21.03
CA LEU A 329 -15.89 4.92 20.75
C LEU A 329 -17.43 4.96 20.86
N ALA A 330 -17.97 5.71 21.82
CA ALA A 330 -19.42 5.88 21.96
C ALA A 330 -20.04 6.58 20.74
N ALA A 331 -19.40 7.61 20.18
CA ALA A 331 -19.88 8.26 18.96
C ALA A 331 -19.78 7.34 17.74
N TYR A 332 -18.73 6.53 17.65
CA TYR A 332 -18.57 5.51 16.62
C TYR A 332 -19.66 4.43 16.70
N LEU A 333 -19.91 3.86 17.87
CA LEU A 333 -20.94 2.83 18.08
C LEU A 333 -22.35 3.36 17.79
N ARG A 334 -22.67 4.59 18.21
CA ARG A 334 -23.94 5.24 17.83
C ARG A 334 -24.07 5.41 16.31
N GLN A 335 -22.97 5.71 15.62
CA GLN A 335 -22.98 5.81 14.16
C GLN A 335 -23.25 4.45 13.51
N LEU A 336 -22.63 3.37 13.99
CA LEU A 336 -22.94 2.01 13.53
C LEU A 336 -24.41 1.64 13.75
N GLY A 337 -24.97 1.96 14.93
CA GLY A 337 -26.39 1.77 15.22
C GLY A 337 -27.30 2.49 14.22
N LYS A 338 -26.97 3.73 13.86
CA LYS A 338 -27.70 4.47 12.80
C LYS A 338 -27.55 3.85 11.40
N MET A 339 -26.53 3.04 11.17
CA MET A 339 -26.31 2.30 9.93
C MET A 339 -27.00 0.93 9.92
N GLY A 340 -27.70 0.57 11.00
CA GLY A 340 -28.44 -0.69 11.13
C GLY A 340 -27.65 -1.85 11.73
N GLU A 341 -26.42 -1.61 12.21
CA GLU A 341 -25.66 -2.60 12.97
C GLU A 341 -26.13 -2.64 14.43
N ASP A 342 -26.00 -3.78 15.10
CA ASP A 342 -26.18 -3.85 16.56
C ASP A 342 -24.87 -3.45 17.26
N PRO A 343 -24.83 -2.35 18.04
CA PRO A 343 -23.62 -1.95 18.76
C PRO A 343 -23.10 -3.00 19.76
N GLU A 344 -23.96 -3.88 20.28
CA GLU A 344 -23.55 -4.93 21.23
C GLU A 344 -22.66 -5.98 20.56
N ASP A 345 -22.81 -6.22 19.25
CA ASP A 345 -21.90 -7.08 18.48
C ASP A 345 -20.47 -6.54 18.45
N TYR A 346 -20.26 -5.28 18.84
CA TYR A 346 -18.96 -4.61 18.88
C TYR A 346 -18.48 -4.38 20.32
N ALA A 347 -19.16 -4.89 21.35
CA ALA A 347 -18.89 -4.56 22.75
C ALA A 347 -17.43 -4.80 23.19
N THR A 348 -16.72 -5.75 22.59
CA THR A 348 -15.29 -5.98 22.87
C THR A 348 -14.38 -4.85 22.40
N ILE A 349 -14.85 -3.89 21.60
CA ILE A 349 -14.05 -2.76 21.10
C ILE A 349 -13.38 -1.96 22.23
N TRP A 350 -13.99 -1.94 23.41
CA TRP A 350 -13.49 -1.23 24.59
C TRP A 350 -12.24 -1.88 25.20
N THR A 351 -11.99 -3.17 24.96
CA THR A 351 -10.85 -3.90 25.54
C THR A 351 -9.54 -3.65 24.77
N TYR A 352 -9.62 -3.24 23.51
CA TYR A 352 -8.46 -2.99 22.64
C TYR A 352 -7.81 -1.63 22.94
N THR A 353 -7.02 -1.61 24.02
CA THR A 353 -6.31 -0.43 24.55
C THR A 353 -4.83 -0.37 24.13
N GLU A 354 -4.26 -1.51 23.72
CA GLU A 354 -2.91 -1.64 23.21
C GLU A 354 -2.93 -2.29 21.83
N GLY A 355 -2.02 -1.86 20.96
CA GLY A 355 -1.82 -2.43 19.63
C GLY A 355 -0.37 -2.85 19.44
N LYS A 356 -0.16 -3.88 18.63
CA LYS A 356 1.16 -4.31 18.17
C LYS A 356 1.15 -4.47 16.66
N THR A 357 2.12 -3.84 15.98
CA THR A 357 2.27 -4.01 14.54
C THR A 357 2.54 -5.49 14.23
N GLU A 358 1.71 -6.05 13.37
CA GLU A 358 1.84 -7.43 12.90
C GLU A 358 3.17 -7.66 12.17
N PRO A 359 3.74 -8.88 12.19
CA PRO A 359 4.93 -9.20 11.41
C PRO A 359 4.64 -9.11 9.91
N ARG A 360 5.66 -8.80 9.12
CA ARG A 360 5.59 -8.78 7.66
C ARG A 360 5.62 -10.21 7.11
N PHE A 361 4.81 -10.49 6.10
CA PHE A 361 4.87 -11.78 5.39
C PHE A 361 5.96 -11.79 4.32
N SER A 362 6.51 -12.98 4.06
CA SER A 362 7.54 -13.23 3.05
C SER A 362 7.13 -12.76 1.65
N LEU A 363 5.85 -12.82 1.29
CA LEU A 363 5.34 -12.30 0.02
C LEU A 363 5.71 -10.82 -0.22
N TYR A 364 5.80 -10.05 0.85
CA TYR A 364 6.11 -8.62 0.78
C TYR A 364 7.60 -8.34 0.97
N GLU A 365 8.40 -9.33 1.34
CA GLU A 365 9.87 -9.28 1.44
C GLU A 365 10.53 -9.02 0.09
N TYR A 366 11.66 -8.32 0.13
CA TYR A 366 12.41 -8.08 -1.10
C TYR A 366 13.18 -9.35 -1.43
N PRO A 367 13.22 -9.76 -2.71
CA PRO A 367 14.13 -10.83 -3.12
C PRO A 367 15.56 -10.48 -2.70
N GLU A 368 16.29 -11.48 -2.23
CA GLU A 368 17.71 -11.34 -1.90
C GLU A 368 18.56 -11.23 -3.16
N PHE A 369 19.73 -10.63 -3.03
CA PHE A 369 20.71 -10.54 -4.10
C PHE A 369 21.70 -11.70 -4.01
N ASP A 370 22.21 -12.15 -5.17
CA ASP A 370 23.31 -13.13 -5.24
C ASP A 370 24.69 -12.49 -4.97
N PHE A 371 24.72 -11.24 -4.51
CA PHE A 371 25.91 -10.45 -4.21
C PHE A 371 25.69 -9.54 -3.01
N ARG A 372 26.78 -9.13 -2.37
CA ARG A 372 26.76 -8.19 -1.25
C ARG A 372 26.72 -6.74 -1.74
N ILE A 373 25.68 -6.02 -1.33
CA ILE A 373 25.58 -4.57 -1.55
C ILE A 373 26.42 -3.80 -0.53
N THR A 374 26.71 -2.54 -0.83
CA THR A 374 27.33 -1.62 0.13
C THR A 374 26.45 -1.37 1.34
N ASP A 375 27.08 -1.21 2.51
CA ASP A 375 26.42 -0.79 3.75
C ASP A 375 26.25 0.75 3.81
N LYS A 376 26.84 1.49 2.86
CA LYS A 376 26.69 2.94 2.76
C LYS A 376 25.24 3.30 2.40
N MET A 377 24.70 4.26 3.12
CA MET A 377 23.41 4.88 2.82
C MET A 377 23.65 6.24 2.16
N SER A 378 23.20 6.40 0.92
CA SER A 378 23.19 7.67 0.20
C SER A 378 22.06 8.58 0.69
N ASN A 379 22.24 9.90 0.56
CA ASN A 379 21.18 10.89 0.79
C ASN A 379 20.66 10.97 2.25
N LEU A 380 21.46 10.53 3.24
CA LEU A 380 21.20 10.78 4.66
C LEU A 380 21.91 12.05 5.11
N GLU A 381 21.20 13.17 5.14
CA GLU A 381 21.61 14.33 5.96
C GLU A 381 21.12 14.07 7.38
N ILE A 382 21.94 13.41 8.20
CA ILE A 382 21.74 13.38 9.65
C ILE A 382 22.40 14.64 10.21
N GLY A 383 21.69 15.77 10.08
CA GLY A 383 21.99 17.00 10.82
C GLY A 383 21.77 16.81 12.31
#